data_AF-A0A196P3U1-F1
#
_entry.id   AF-A0A196P3U1-F1
#
_cell.length_a   1.000
_cell.length_b   1.000
_cell.length_c   1.000
_cell.angle_alpha   90.00
_cell.angle_beta   90.00
_cell.angle_gamma   90.00
#
_symmetry.space_group_name_H-M   'P 1'
#
loop_
_entity.id
_entity.type
_entity.pdbx_description
1 polymer ?
#
loop_
_entity_poly.entity_id
_entity_poly.type
_entity_poly.pdbx_seq_one_letter_code
_entity_poly.pdbx_strand_id
1 'polypeptide(L)'
;MTLMDHDERLDLIRSDRWIAFDRATIVLNRLISLMEMPRQYRMPGLMVYGSSGIGKTMIAKRMESLYPSNYRSDLGVTRTPILLLQAPPAPDERRFYQHILASIGAPMWGRHTISELEVRALSHLRGMDLKMIMIDEVHNLLAGSYREQRRFLNMLRFLSNDLCASLVVFGVNEAAEAIRGDEQLARRLDEHFLPLWDDDVEFSRLVQTLIAAMQLERGSGLSVQSLRTILGITGGITSRVFTMIKALAIDAIETGEERITDDAIQSWQPVWAKHSWTVRNQPQPAFQ
;
A
#
# COMPACT_ATOMS: atom_id res chain seq x y z
N MET A 1 -31.11 4.82 -12.07
CA MET A 1 -29.79 5.48 -12.05
C MET A 1 -29.98 6.80 -11.35
N THR A 2 -29.66 6.89 -10.06
CA THR A 2 -29.65 8.17 -9.35
C THR A 2 -28.51 8.97 -9.95
N LEU A 3 -28.81 10.09 -10.61
CA LEU A 3 -27.80 11.03 -11.09
C LEU A 3 -27.08 11.55 -9.84
N MET A 4 -25.81 11.17 -9.66
CA MET A 4 -24.96 11.75 -8.61
C MET A 4 -24.83 13.23 -8.88
N ASP A 5 -24.88 14.03 -7.81
CA ASP A 5 -24.65 15.47 -7.91
C ASP A 5 -23.19 15.76 -8.31
N HIS A 6 -22.94 16.96 -8.85
CA HIS A 6 -21.61 17.38 -9.30
C HIS A 6 -20.57 17.27 -8.18
N ASP A 7 -20.90 17.73 -6.97
CA ASP A 7 -20.03 17.67 -5.79
C ASP A 7 -19.80 16.23 -5.31
N GLU A 8 -20.82 15.37 -5.38
CA GLU A 8 -20.69 13.94 -5.03
C GLU A 8 -19.71 13.21 -5.98
N ARG A 9 -19.72 13.55 -7.28
CA ARG A 9 -18.76 12.99 -8.26
C ARG A 9 -17.33 13.45 -7.97
N LEU A 10 -17.14 14.73 -7.64
CA LEU A 10 -15.82 15.26 -7.29
C LEU A 10 -15.27 14.60 -6.02
N ASP A 11 -16.11 14.44 -4.99
CA ASP A 11 -15.73 13.75 -3.76
C ASP A 11 -15.41 12.27 -4.00
N LEU A 12 -16.17 11.61 -4.88
CA LEU A 12 -15.88 10.24 -5.30
C LEU A 12 -14.49 10.12 -5.94
N ILE A 13 -14.12 11.04 -6.85
CA ILE A 13 -12.81 11.04 -7.52
C ILE A 13 -11.67 11.34 -6.52
N ARG A 14 -11.91 12.27 -5.60
CA ARG A 14 -10.93 12.65 -4.57
C ARG A 14 -10.69 11.51 -3.58
N SER A 15 -11.70 10.69 -3.30
CA SER A 15 -11.60 9.58 -2.34
C SER A 15 -10.55 8.51 -2.69
N ASP A 16 -9.99 7.87 -1.65
CA ASP A 16 -9.05 6.75 -1.78
C ASP A 16 -9.78 5.42 -2.00
N ARG A 17 -10.40 5.30 -3.18
CA ARG A 17 -11.09 4.06 -3.57
C ARG A 17 -10.13 3.01 -4.12
N TRP A 18 -10.41 1.76 -3.81
CA TRP A 18 -9.78 0.62 -4.47
C TRP A 18 -10.13 0.60 -5.96
N ILE A 19 -9.11 0.60 -6.82
CA ILE A 19 -9.22 0.38 -8.26
C ILE A 19 -8.42 -0.88 -8.57
N ALA A 20 -9.10 -1.92 -9.03
CA ALA A 20 -8.46 -3.19 -9.36
C ALA A 20 -7.66 -3.06 -10.65
N PHE A 21 -6.46 -3.63 -10.67
CA PHE A 21 -5.63 -3.78 -11.87
C PHE A 21 -4.87 -5.10 -11.79
N ASP A 22 -4.47 -5.63 -12.94
CA ASP A 22 -3.96 -7.00 -13.10
C ASP A 22 -2.87 -7.35 -12.05
N ARG A 23 -1.85 -6.50 -11.92
CA ARG A 23 -0.74 -6.69 -10.95
C ARG A 23 -1.21 -6.73 -9.49
N ALA A 24 -2.15 -5.86 -9.11
CA ALA A 24 -2.73 -5.85 -7.77
C ALA A 24 -3.57 -7.11 -7.49
N THR A 25 -4.34 -7.56 -8.48
CA THR A 25 -5.16 -8.78 -8.38
C THR A 25 -4.30 -10.02 -8.17
N ILE A 26 -3.15 -10.12 -8.84
CA ILE A 26 -2.20 -11.23 -8.63
C ILE A 26 -1.74 -11.29 -7.17
N VAL A 27 -1.35 -10.15 -6.58
CA VAL A 27 -0.93 -10.11 -5.17
C VAL A 27 -2.09 -10.48 -4.25
N LEU A 28 -3.28 -9.91 -4.47
CA LEU A 28 -4.46 -10.23 -3.68
C LEU A 28 -4.80 -11.72 -3.71
N ASN A 29 -4.74 -12.35 -4.89
CA ASN A 29 -4.99 -13.79 -5.00
C ASN A 29 -3.98 -14.61 -4.17
N ARG A 30 -2.70 -14.22 -4.16
CA ARG A 30 -1.70 -14.88 -3.28
C ARG A 30 -2.02 -14.68 -1.80
N LEU A 31 -2.44 -13.48 -1.40
CA LEU A 31 -2.84 -13.20 -0.02
C LEU A 31 -4.10 -13.97 0.39
N ILE A 32 -5.09 -14.07 -0.50
CA ILE A 32 -6.31 -14.87 -0.29
C ILE A 32 -5.95 -16.34 -0.12
N SER A 33 -5.08 -16.90 -0.97
CA SER A 33 -4.59 -18.29 -0.82
C SER A 33 -3.94 -18.53 0.55
N LEU A 34 -3.19 -17.56 1.08
CA LEU A 34 -2.61 -17.66 2.44
C LEU A 34 -3.68 -17.60 3.54
N MET A 35 -4.78 -16.86 3.35
CA MET A 35 -5.88 -16.79 4.33
C MET A 35 -6.75 -18.03 4.37
N GLU A 36 -6.97 -18.64 3.20
CA GLU A 36 -7.84 -19.80 3.03
C GLU A 36 -7.16 -21.12 3.36
N MET A 37 -5.82 -21.15 3.42
CA MET A 37 -5.09 -22.37 3.72
C MET A 37 -5.34 -22.87 5.16
N PRO A 38 -5.29 -24.19 5.39
CA PRO A 38 -5.40 -24.75 6.74
C PRO A 38 -4.22 -24.31 7.61
N ARG A 39 -4.47 -24.09 8.91
CA ARG A 39 -3.42 -23.69 9.85
C ARG A 39 -2.36 -24.78 9.98
N GLN A 40 -1.09 -24.39 9.91
CA GLN A 40 0.08 -25.25 10.05
C GLN A 40 0.97 -24.70 11.17
N TYR A 41 1.80 -25.56 11.78
CA TYR A 41 2.80 -25.12 12.76
C TYR A 41 3.79 -24.08 12.22
N ARG A 42 3.99 -24.08 10.90
CA ARG A 42 4.82 -23.11 10.19
C ARG A 42 4.03 -22.56 9.01
N MET A 43 3.29 -21.49 9.27
CA MET A 43 2.56 -20.79 8.22
C MET A 43 3.53 -20.16 7.22
N PRO A 44 3.32 -20.32 5.90
CA PRO A 44 4.04 -19.53 4.91
C PRO A 44 3.59 -18.07 4.97
N GLY A 45 4.48 -17.19 4.53
CA GLY A 45 4.23 -15.76 4.44
C GLY A 45 4.58 -15.20 3.08
N LEU A 46 4.40 -13.89 2.91
CA LEU A 46 4.65 -13.21 1.64
C LEU A 46 5.36 -11.88 1.86
N MET A 47 6.44 -11.66 1.14
CA MET A 47 7.07 -10.37 1.00
C MET A 47 6.65 -9.73 -0.32
N VAL A 48 5.97 -8.59 -0.26
CA VAL A 48 5.62 -7.78 -1.44
C VAL A 48 6.50 -6.55 -1.45
N TYR A 49 7.30 -6.38 -2.49
CA TYR A 49 8.26 -5.28 -2.56
C TYR A 49 8.26 -4.60 -3.92
N GLY A 50 8.68 -3.34 -3.92
CA GLY A 50 8.75 -2.51 -5.11
C GLY A 50 8.83 -1.03 -4.72
N SER A 51 8.91 -0.16 -5.73
CA SER A 51 9.08 1.29 -5.51
C SER A 51 7.98 1.88 -4.60
N SER A 52 8.32 2.98 -3.91
CA SER A 52 7.33 3.74 -3.14
C SER A 52 6.20 4.20 -4.07
N GLY A 53 4.96 4.14 -3.58
CA GLY A 53 3.80 4.55 -4.36
C GLY A 53 3.36 3.60 -5.47
N ILE A 54 3.86 2.35 -5.54
CA ILE A 54 3.43 1.36 -6.54
C ILE A 54 2.06 0.71 -6.23
N GLY A 55 1.54 0.90 -5.01
CA GLY A 55 0.21 0.39 -4.60
C GLY A 55 0.21 -0.63 -3.46
N LYS A 56 1.36 -0.90 -2.83
CA LYS A 56 1.51 -1.86 -1.71
C LYS A 56 0.50 -1.63 -0.58
N THR A 57 0.44 -0.41 -0.04
CA THR A 57 -0.50 -0.03 1.03
C THR A 57 -1.96 -0.23 0.63
N MET A 58 -2.32 0.08 -0.62
CA MET A 58 -3.69 -0.11 -1.11
C MET A 58 -4.05 -1.59 -1.22
N ILE A 59 -3.11 -2.44 -1.65
CA ILE A 59 -3.29 -3.89 -1.68
C ILE A 59 -3.50 -4.43 -0.26
N ALA A 60 -2.67 -4.00 0.71
CA ALA A 60 -2.79 -4.41 2.10
C ALA A 60 -4.15 -4.00 2.71
N LYS A 61 -4.55 -2.73 2.55
CA LYS A 61 -5.85 -2.22 3.01
C LYS A 61 -7.02 -2.95 2.32
N ARG A 62 -6.90 -3.23 1.02
CA ARG A 62 -7.92 -4.00 0.30
C ARG A 62 -8.04 -5.39 0.87
N MET A 63 -6.93 -6.08 1.11
CA MET A 63 -6.91 -7.41 1.71
C MET A 63 -7.59 -7.42 3.09
N GLU A 64 -7.26 -6.47 3.96
CA GLU A 64 -7.91 -6.31 5.27
C GLU A 64 -9.43 -6.11 5.14
N SER A 65 -9.86 -5.26 4.18
CA SER A 65 -11.29 -4.99 3.95
C SER A 65 -12.10 -6.20 3.49
N LEU A 66 -11.46 -7.22 2.90
CA LEU A 66 -12.12 -8.46 2.48
C LEU A 66 -12.40 -9.40 3.66
N TYR A 67 -11.69 -9.22 4.78
CA TYR A 67 -11.80 -10.05 5.99
C TYR A 67 -12.02 -9.18 7.24
N PRO A 68 -13.14 -8.44 7.32
CA PRO A 68 -13.39 -7.53 8.43
C PRO A 68 -13.50 -8.27 9.76
N SER A 69 -13.21 -7.56 10.84
CA SER A 69 -13.46 -8.07 12.19
C SER A 69 -14.95 -8.39 12.38
N ASN A 70 -15.25 -9.57 12.92
CA ASN A 70 -16.62 -10.02 13.13
C ASN A 70 -16.84 -10.37 14.61
N TYR A 71 -17.78 -9.67 15.25
CA TYR A 71 -18.17 -9.96 16.62
C TYR A 71 -19.09 -11.18 16.67
N ARG A 72 -18.61 -12.23 17.35
CA ARG A 72 -19.38 -13.46 17.58
C ARG A 72 -20.10 -13.35 18.92
N SER A 73 -21.37 -12.95 18.87
CA SER A 73 -22.23 -12.82 20.06
C SER A 73 -22.42 -14.13 20.82
N ASP A 74 -22.33 -15.28 20.14
CA ASP A 74 -22.44 -16.61 20.72
C ASP A 74 -21.23 -17.00 21.61
N LEU A 75 -20.05 -16.45 21.31
CA LEU A 75 -18.82 -16.70 22.05
C LEU A 75 -18.38 -15.49 22.90
N GLY A 76 -19.00 -14.33 22.70
CA GLY A 76 -18.59 -13.07 23.31
C GLY A 76 -17.21 -12.58 22.82
N VAL A 77 -16.74 -13.05 21.66
CA VAL A 77 -15.38 -12.80 21.15
C VAL A 77 -15.44 -12.11 19.79
N THR A 78 -14.62 -11.07 19.62
CA THR A 78 -14.37 -10.48 18.30
C THR A 78 -13.31 -11.30 17.57
N ARG A 79 -13.66 -11.86 16.42
CA ARG A 79 -12.69 -12.47 15.51
C ARG A 79 -12.09 -11.40 14.62
N THR A 80 -10.78 -11.29 14.62
CA THR A 80 -10.02 -10.37 13.78
C THR A 80 -8.98 -11.19 13.03
N PRO A 81 -9.31 -11.69 11.82
CA PRO A 81 -8.49 -12.66 11.12
C PRO A 81 -7.21 -12.05 10.53
N ILE A 82 -7.20 -10.73 10.31
CA ILE A 82 -6.07 -9.97 9.77
C ILE A 82 -5.74 -8.82 10.69
N LEU A 83 -4.46 -8.65 10.99
CA LEU A 83 -3.92 -7.48 11.68
C LEU A 83 -3.00 -6.72 10.74
N LEU A 84 -3.44 -5.55 10.23
CA LEU A 84 -2.60 -4.65 9.46
C LEU A 84 -1.91 -3.65 10.38
N LEU A 85 -0.58 -3.60 10.31
CA LEU A 85 0.26 -2.71 11.10
C LEU A 85 1.18 -1.94 10.18
N GLN A 86 1.55 -0.73 10.58
CA GLN A 86 2.66 -0.01 9.98
C GLN A 86 3.91 -0.20 10.85
N ALA A 87 5.04 -0.51 10.23
CA ALA A 87 6.30 -0.62 10.94
C ALA A 87 6.66 0.73 11.59
N PRO A 88 7.14 0.73 12.85
CA PRO A 88 7.52 1.94 13.55
C PRO A 88 8.67 2.64 12.82
N PRO A 89 8.86 3.97 12.94
CA PRO A 89 9.89 4.73 12.22
C PRO A 89 11.35 4.28 12.45
N ALA A 90 11.57 3.40 13.42
CA ALA A 90 12.82 2.70 13.69
C ALA A 90 12.48 1.28 14.20
N PRO A 91 13.37 0.29 14.06
CA PRO A 91 13.16 -1.10 14.50
C PRO A 91 13.13 -1.24 16.04
N ASP A 92 12.08 -0.71 16.66
CA ASP A 92 11.86 -0.65 18.11
C ASP A 92 10.74 -1.62 18.53
N GLU A 93 11.13 -2.66 19.26
CA GLU A 93 10.22 -3.71 19.73
C GLU A 93 9.14 -3.18 20.68
N ARG A 94 9.51 -2.26 21.57
CA ARG A 94 8.57 -1.67 22.53
C ARG A 94 7.47 -0.91 21.81
N ARG A 95 7.86 -0.05 20.86
CA ARG A 95 6.89 0.72 20.05
C ARG A 95 6.00 -0.20 19.24
N PHE A 96 6.55 -1.28 18.68
CA PHE A 96 5.77 -2.23 17.90
C PHE A 96 4.70 -2.94 18.75
N TYR A 97 5.05 -3.47 19.92
CA TYR A 97 4.06 -4.08 20.82
C TYR A 97 3.03 -3.06 21.32
N GLN A 98 3.43 -1.82 21.59
CA GLN A 98 2.49 -0.74 21.92
C GLN A 98 1.53 -0.44 20.76
N HIS A 99 2.02 -0.43 19.52
CA HIS A 99 1.19 -0.24 18.33
C HIS A 99 0.20 -1.40 18.13
N ILE A 100 0.62 -2.65 18.35
CA ILE A 100 -0.28 -3.82 18.35
C ILE A 100 -1.38 -3.67 19.39
N LEU A 101 -1.02 -3.35 20.64
CA LEU A 101 -1.99 -3.22 21.72
C LEU A 101 -2.96 -2.05 21.46
N ALA A 102 -2.47 -0.94 20.90
CA ALA A 102 -3.31 0.17 20.50
C ALA A 102 -4.26 -0.18 19.34
N SER A 103 -3.79 -0.92 18.32
CA SER A 103 -4.62 -1.27 17.15
C SER A 103 -5.77 -2.21 17.49
N ILE A 104 -5.62 -3.04 18.53
CA ILE A 104 -6.67 -3.93 19.03
C ILE A 104 -7.51 -3.29 20.15
N GLY A 105 -7.26 -2.02 20.50
CA GLY A 105 -7.99 -1.30 21.55
C GLY A 105 -7.71 -1.76 22.98
N ALA A 106 -6.58 -2.41 23.24
CA ALA A 106 -6.21 -2.87 24.57
C ALA A 106 -5.77 -1.70 25.47
N PRO A 107 -6.22 -1.63 26.73
CA PRO A 107 -5.86 -0.57 27.65
C PRO A 107 -4.38 -0.63 28.03
N MET A 108 -3.73 0.54 28.03
CA MET A 108 -2.31 0.70 28.34
C MET A 108 -2.13 1.64 29.53
N TRP A 109 -1.98 1.08 30.73
CA TRP A 109 -1.77 1.87 31.96
C TRP A 109 -0.39 1.63 32.56
N GLY A 110 0.36 2.71 32.78
CA GLY A 110 1.66 2.68 33.46
C GLY A 110 2.84 2.35 32.54
N ARG A 111 4.02 2.15 33.15
CA ARG A 111 5.24 1.75 32.45
C ARG A 111 5.34 0.24 32.44
N HIS A 112 5.45 -0.35 31.26
CA HIS A 112 5.65 -1.78 31.08
C HIS A 112 7.07 -2.11 30.63
N THR A 113 7.57 -3.27 30.99
CA THR A 113 8.78 -3.84 30.36
C THR A 113 8.45 -4.36 28.95
N ILE A 114 9.45 -4.63 28.12
CA ILE A 114 9.21 -5.20 26.77
C ILE A 114 8.56 -6.58 26.90
N SER A 115 9.04 -7.41 27.83
CA SER A 115 8.48 -8.74 28.09
C SER A 115 7.02 -8.69 28.55
N GLU A 116 6.63 -7.72 29.38
CA GLU A 116 5.22 -7.52 29.76
C GLU A 116 4.34 -7.12 28.56
N LEU A 117 4.86 -6.25 27.68
CA LEU A 117 4.15 -5.86 26.46
C LEU A 117 3.97 -7.05 25.51
N GLU A 118 5.00 -7.86 25.33
CA GLU A 118 4.99 -9.07 24.51
C GLU A 118 3.95 -10.07 25.00
N VAL A 119 4.00 -10.44 26.29
CA VAL A 119 3.06 -11.39 26.89
C VAL A 119 1.62 -10.92 26.74
N ARG A 120 1.37 -9.62 26.97
CA ARG A 120 0.04 -9.03 26.80
C ARG A 120 -0.42 -9.06 25.34
N ALA A 121 0.43 -8.63 24.41
CA ALA A 121 0.11 -8.62 22.99
C ALA A 121 -0.24 -10.03 22.51
N LEU A 122 0.61 -11.03 22.80
CA LEU A 122 0.36 -12.42 22.44
C LEU A 122 -0.92 -12.98 23.08
N SER A 123 -1.17 -12.67 24.36
CA SER A 123 -2.38 -13.11 25.04
C SER A 123 -3.66 -12.63 24.34
N HIS A 124 -3.68 -11.38 23.88
CA HIS A 124 -4.82 -10.86 23.12
C HIS A 124 -4.91 -11.48 21.73
N LEU A 125 -3.80 -11.52 20.98
CA LEU A 125 -3.77 -12.01 19.60
C LEU A 125 -4.19 -13.49 19.48
N ARG A 126 -3.82 -14.33 20.46
CA ARG A 126 -4.26 -15.74 20.52
C ARG A 126 -5.78 -15.89 20.65
N GLY A 127 -6.46 -14.91 21.25
CA GLY A 127 -7.92 -14.88 21.39
C GLY A 127 -8.66 -14.38 20.15
N MET A 128 -7.98 -13.76 19.18
CA MET A 128 -8.60 -13.09 18.02
C MET A 128 -8.83 -14.00 16.81
N ASP A 129 -8.44 -15.28 16.89
CA ASP A 129 -8.41 -16.22 15.75
C ASP A 129 -7.61 -15.66 14.56
N LEU A 130 -6.48 -15.01 14.88
CA LEU A 130 -5.63 -14.35 13.90
C LEU A 130 -5.04 -15.35 12.90
N LYS A 131 -5.19 -15.08 11.61
CA LYS A 131 -4.63 -15.90 10.53
C LYS A 131 -3.45 -15.23 9.84
N MET A 132 -3.44 -13.89 9.79
CA MET A 132 -2.41 -13.15 9.07
C MET A 132 -2.04 -11.85 9.80
N ILE A 133 -0.73 -11.57 9.83
CA ILE A 133 -0.18 -10.29 10.27
C ILE A 133 0.43 -9.64 9.04
N MET A 134 -0.07 -8.46 8.68
CA MET A 134 0.45 -7.66 7.57
C MET A 134 1.22 -6.46 8.14
N ILE A 135 2.44 -6.23 7.67
CA ILE A 135 3.28 -5.11 8.10
C ILE A 135 3.64 -4.27 6.90
N ASP A 136 3.11 -3.05 6.85
CA ASP A 136 3.46 -2.06 5.85
C ASP A 136 4.70 -1.26 6.24
N GLU A 137 5.38 -0.68 5.25
CA GLU A 137 6.56 0.16 5.42
C GLU A 137 7.71 -0.55 6.17
N VAL A 138 7.90 -1.86 5.95
CA VAL A 138 8.91 -2.67 6.66
C VAL A 138 10.34 -2.12 6.53
N HIS A 139 10.59 -1.31 5.49
CA HIS A 139 11.85 -0.60 5.28
C HIS A 139 12.20 0.41 6.37
N ASN A 140 11.28 0.78 7.26
CA ASN A 140 11.62 1.53 8.47
C ASN A 140 12.62 0.78 9.38
N LEU A 141 12.78 -0.54 9.22
CA LEU A 141 13.86 -1.28 9.85
C LEU A 141 15.25 -0.71 9.51
N LEU A 142 15.42 -0.16 8.30
CA LEU A 142 16.71 0.34 7.80
C LEU A 142 17.20 1.57 8.57
N ALA A 143 16.32 2.25 9.31
CA ALA A 143 16.69 3.37 10.16
C ALA A 143 17.49 2.96 11.41
N GLY A 144 17.49 1.67 11.77
CA GLY A 144 18.27 1.14 12.90
C GLY A 144 19.59 0.50 12.47
N SER A 145 20.46 0.30 13.46
CA SER A 145 21.68 -0.49 13.31
C SER A 145 21.37 -1.94 12.91
N TYR A 146 22.35 -2.63 12.33
CA TYR A 146 22.21 -4.03 11.95
C TYR A 146 21.78 -4.95 13.10
N ARG A 147 22.23 -4.64 14.33
CA ARG A 147 21.81 -5.37 15.54
C ARG A 147 20.33 -5.13 15.87
N GLU A 148 19.83 -3.91 15.69
CA GLU A 148 18.41 -3.59 15.89
C GLU A 148 17.53 -4.21 14.81
N GLN A 149 17.95 -4.14 13.55
CA GLN A 149 17.27 -4.82 12.43
C GLN A 149 17.10 -6.32 12.72
N ARG A 150 18.17 -7.03 13.09
CA ARG A 150 18.10 -8.46 13.45
C ARG A 150 17.16 -8.74 14.62
N ARG A 151 17.17 -7.91 15.66
CA ARG A 151 16.26 -8.06 16.80
C ARG A 151 14.80 -7.91 16.38
N PHE A 152 14.50 -6.91 15.56
CA PHE A 152 13.16 -6.68 15.04
C PHE A 152 12.69 -7.83 14.14
N LEU A 153 13.51 -8.30 13.19
CA LEU A 153 13.18 -9.45 12.34
C LEU A 153 12.99 -10.74 13.16
N ASN A 154 13.80 -10.95 14.20
CA ASN A 154 13.62 -12.05 15.14
C ASN A 154 12.28 -11.98 15.87
N MET A 155 11.87 -10.79 16.31
CA MET A 155 10.58 -10.57 16.96
C MET A 155 9.41 -10.83 16.00
N LEU A 156 9.47 -10.37 14.74
CA LEU A 156 8.44 -10.68 13.73
C LEU A 156 8.32 -12.18 13.47
N ARG A 157 9.47 -12.86 13.37
CA ARG A 157 9.56 -14.32 13.19
C ARG A 157 8.99 -15.07 14.39
N PHE A 158 9.25 -14.60 15.60
CA PHE A 158 8.70 -15.14 16.83
C PHE A 158 7.17 -14.99 16.88
N LEU A 159 6.65 -13.79 16.62
CA LEU A 159 5.21 -13.51 16.57
C LEU A 159 4.47 -14.44 15.59
N SER A 160 4.97 -14.57 14.37
CA SER A 160 4.36 -15.45 13.35
C SER A 160 4.35 -16.92 13.76
N ASN A 161 5.41 -17.40 14.42
CA ASN A 161 5.47 -18.77 14.94
C ASN A 161 4.48 -19.01 16.07
N ASP A 162 4.52 -18.15 17.09
CA ASP A 162 3.72 -18.34 18.30
C ASP A 162 2.22 -18.30 17.98
N LEU A 163 1.82 -17.39 17.09
CA LEU A 163 0.43 -17.20 16.70
C LEU A 163 -0.02 -18.17 15.60
N CYS A 164 0.90 -18.96 15.02
CA CYS A 164 0.64 -19.78 13.84
C CYS A 164 -0.10 -18.98 12.76
N ALA A 165 0.43 -17.79 12.44
CA ALA A 165 -0.15 -16.83 11.51
C ALA A 165 0.81 -16.52 10.36
N SER A 166 0.27 -16.35 9.16
CA SER A 166 1.03 -15.93 7.98
C SER A 166 1.55 -14.51 8.19
N LEU A 167 2.87 -14.34 8.05
CA LEU A 167 3.51 -13.03 8.08
C LEU A 167 3.58 -12.46 6.67
N VAL A 168 3.00 -11.29 6.46
CA VAL A 168 3.08 -10.57 5.20
C VAL A 168 3.77 -9.23 5.44
N VAL A 169 4.76 -8.90 4.63
CA VAL A 169 5.52 -7.65 4.77
C VAL A 169 5.52 -6.89 3.44
N PHE A 170 5.32 -5.58 3.52
CA PHE A 170 5.35 -4.67 2.38
C PHE A 170 6.52 -3.70 2.53
N GLY A 171 7.34 -3.56 1.48
CA GLY A 171 8.57 -2.76 1.56
C GLY A 171 9.10 -2.27 0.23
N VAL A 172 10.21 -1.51 0.29
CA VAL A 172 11.04 -1.20 -0.88
C VAL A 172 12.09 -2.29 -1.09
N ASN A 173 12.85 -2.20 -2.19
CA ASN A 173 13.84 -3.22 -2.57
C ASN A 173 14.91 -3.41 -1.49
N GLU A 174 15.35 -2.33 -0.86
CA GLU A 174 16.36 -2.33 0.21
C GLU A 174 15.88 -3.09 1.45
N ALA A 175 14.57 -3.06 1.73
CA ALA A 175 13.96 -3.87 2.78
C ALA A 175 14.01 -5.36 2.43
N ALA A 176 13.85 -5.70 1.15
CA ALA A 176 13.94 -7.08 0.68
C ALA A 176 15.33 -7.65 0.93
N GLU A 177 16.37 -6.89 0.59
CA GLU A 177 17.75 -7.31 0.86
C GLU A 177 18.01 -7.50 2.36
N ALA A 178 17.52 -6.60 3.20
CA ALA A 178 17.68 -6.73 4.65
C ALA A 178 16.99 -7.98 5.21
N ILE A 179 15.80 -8.32 4.71
CA ILE A 179 15.07 -9.54 5.09
C ILE A 179 15.76 -10.80 4.58
N ARG A 180 16.28 -10.79 3.34
CA ARG A 180 17.08 -11.92 2.80
C ARG A 180 18.33 -12.19 3.62
N GLY A 181 18.88 -11.17 4.28
CA GLY A 181 19.97 -11.30 5.24
C GLY A 181 19.62 -12.13 6.50
N ASP A 182 18.34 -12.32 6.80
CA ASP A 182 17.85 -13.27 7.81
C ASP A 182 17.34 -14.55 7.10
N GLU A 183 18.21 -15.54 6.96
CA GLU A 183 17.86 -16.80 6.26
C GLU A 183 16.65 -17.52 6.86
N GLN A 184 16.39 -17.37 8.16
CA GLN A 184 15.29 -18.08 8.82
C GLN A 184 13.94 -17.46 8.47
N LEU A 185 13.90 -16.14 8.34
CA LEU A 185 12.73 -15.41 7.88
C LEU A 185 12.56 -15.51 6.36
N ALA A 186 13.64 -15.35 5.59
CA ALA A 186 13.62 -15.42 4.13
C ALA A 186 13.06 -16.77 3.62
N ARG A 187 13.46 -17.90 4.23
CA ARG A 187 12.92 -19.24 3.89
C ARG A 187 11.44 -19.44 4.21
N ARG A 188 10.74 -18.45 4.75
CA ARG A 188 9.31 -18.51 5.09
C ARG A 188 8.48 -17.53 4.28
N LEU A 189 9.12 -16.51 3.72
CA LEU A 189 8.46 -15.47 2.95
C LEU A 189 8.69 -15.78 1.48
N ASP A 190 7.63 -16.19 0.80
CA ASP A 190 7.64 -16.12 -0.65
C ASP A 190 7.79 -14.66 -1.07
N GLU A 191 8.38 -14.43 -2.23
CA GLU A 191 8.61 -13.07 -2.72
C GLU A 191 7.66 -12.71 -3.86
N HIS A 192 7.24 -11.44 -3.91
CA HIS A 192 6.52 -10.85 -5.03
C HIS A 192 7.02 -9.44 -5.31
N PHE A 193 7.63 -9.25 -6.47
CA PHE A 193 8.06 -7.95 -6.94
C PHE A 193 6.92 -7.24 -7.69
N LEU A 194 6.69 -5.97 -7.35
CA LEU A 194 5.82 -5.06 -8.08
C LEU A 194 6.66 -4.10 -8.94
N PRO A 195 6.82 -4.39 -10.25
CA PRO A 195 7.60 -3.54 -11.13
C PRO A 195 6.90 -2.21 -11.40
N LEU A 196 7.70 -1.20 -11.77
CA LEU A 196 7.19 0.04 -12.37
C LEU A 196 6.41 -0.27 -13.65
N TRP A 197 5.49 0.62 -14.01
CA TRP A 197 4.80 0.53 -15.30
C TRP A 197 5.75 0.88 -16.44
N ASP A 198 5.57 0.19 -17.56
CA ASP A 198 6.34 0.38 -18.80
C ASP A 198 5.37 0.63 -19.97
N ASP A 199 5.89 0.96 -21.15
CA ASP A 199 5.11 1.16 -22.38
C ASP A 199 4.61 -0.20 -22.92
N ASP A 200 3.63 -0.77 -22.21
CA ASP A 200 3.04 -2.06 -22.51
C ASP A 200 1.49 -2.03 -22.50
N VAL A 201 0.92 -3.18 -22.87
CA VAL A 201 -0.53 -3.35 -22.92
C VAL A 201 -1.15 -3.31 -21.51
N GLU A 202 -0.43 -3.74 -20.47
CA GLU A 202 -0.94 -3.71 -19.09
C GLU A 202 -1.10 -2.27 -18.60
N PHE A 203 -0.14 -1.39 -18.89
CA PHE A 203 -0.22 0.02 -18.56
C PHE A 203 -1.37 0.70 -19.31
N SER A 204 -1.55 0.39 -20.59
CA SER A 204 -2.69 0.87 -21.37
C SER A 204 -4.02 0.50 -20.71
N ARG A 205 -4.16 -0.75 -20.24
CA ARG A 205 -5.35 -1.22 -19.50
C ARG A 205 -5.51 -0.53 -18.16
N LEU A 206 -4.42 -0.27 -17.43
CA LEU A 206 -4.47 0.48 -16.17
C LEU A 206 -5.09 1.86 -16.42
N VAL A 207 -4.57 2.62 -17.39
CA VAL A 207 -5.05 3.97 -17.68
C VAL A 207 -6.52 3.95 -18.09
N GLN A 208 -6.93 3.01 -18.94
CA GLN A 208 -8.34 2.83 -19.31
C GLN A 208 -9.22 2.51 -18.10
N THR A 209 -8.76 1.64 -17.20
CA THR A 209 -9.47 1.28 -15.96
C THR A 209 -9.62 2.49 -15.04
N LEU A 210 -8.58 3.31 -14.93
CA LEU A 210 -8.62 4.54 -14.15
C LEU A 210 -9.61 5.55 -14.73
N ILE A 211 -9.55 5.81 -16.04
CA ILE A 211 -10.47 6.70 -16.73
C ILE A 211 -11.92 6.25 -16.54
N ALA A 212 -12.19 4.96 -16.75
CA ALA A 212 -13.53 4.39 -16.53
C ALA A 212 -13.99 4.58 -15.08
N ALA A 213 -13.09 4.44 -14.12
CA ALA A 213 -13.38 4.65 -12.71
C ALA A 213 -13.73 6.12 -12.36
N MET A 214 -13.34 7.11 -13.18
CA MET A 214 -13.67 8.52 -12.97
C MET A 214 -15.12 8.87 -13.33
N GLN A 215 -15.83 8.00 -14.07
CA GLN A 215 -17.24 8.21 -14.46
C GLN A 215 -17.49 9.56 -15.17
N LEU A 216 -16.62 9.93 -16.11
CA LEU A 216 -16.83 11.09 -16.98
C LEU A 216 -17.98 10.81 -17.97
N GLU A 217 -18.76 11.84 -18.33
CA GLU A 217 -19.92 11.65 -19.20
C GLU A 217 -19.54 11.27 -20.64
N ARG A 218 -18.34 11.65 -21.09
CA ARG A 218 -17.84 11.36 -22.44
C ARG A 218 -16.64 10.43 -22.41
N GLY A 219 -16.57 9.54 -23.40
CA GLY A 219 -15.46 8.62 -23.57
C GLY A 219 -14.14 9.36 -23.80
N SER A 220 -13.10 8.98 -23.06
CA SER A 220 -11.74 9.52 -23.23
C SER A 220 -10.90 8.54 -24.05
N GLY A 221 -10.78 8.79 -25.34
CA GLY A 221 -9.94 7.99 -26.25
C GLY A 221 -8.54 8.57 -26.34
N LEU A 222 -7.61 8.07 -25.52
CA LEU A 222 -6.24 8.57 -25.49
C LEU A 222 -5.37 7.93 -26.57
N SER A 223 -4.51 8.74 -27.18
CA SER A 223 -3.49 8.28 -28.11
C SER A 223 -2.34 7.54 -27.41
N VAL A 224 -1.61 6.71 -28.17
CA VAL A 224 -0.38 6.05 -27.70
C VAL A 224 0.65 7.08 -27.22
N GLN A 225 0.72 8.24 -27.88
CA GLN A 225 1.62 9.31 -27.48
C GLN A 225 1.27 9.86 -26.11
N SER A 226 -0.02 10.02 -25.78
CA SER A 226 -0.45 10.45 -24.45
C SER A 226 -0.14 9.42 -23.37
N LEU A 227 -0.26 8.13 -23.65
CA LEU A 227 0.16 7.07 -22.71
C LEU A 227 1.67 7.17 -22.40
N ARG A 228 2.50 7.38 -23.43
CA ARG A 228 3.94 7.62 -23.25
C ARG A 228 4.24 8.89 -22.47
N THR A 229 3.49 9.97 -22.71
CA THR A 229 3.61 11.21 -21.92
C THR A 229 3.28 10.96 -20.45
N ILE A 230 2.19 10.23 -20.15
CA ILE A 230 1.85 9.86 -18.76
C ILE A 230 3.01 9.07 -18.14
N LEU A 231 3.55 8.06 -18.82
CA LEU A 231 4.70 7.28 -18.32
C LEU A 231 5.92 8.17 -18.07
N GLY A 232 6.28 9.04 -19.01
CA GLY A 232 7.43 9.92 -18.90
C GLY A 232 7.31 10.89 -17.72
N ILE A 233 6.13 11.48 -17.50
CA ILE A 233 5.88 12.40 -16.39
C ILE A 233 5.85 11.67 -15.05
N THR A 234 5.24 10.49 -15.01
CA THR A 234 5.00 9.76 -13.74
C THR A 234 6.15 8.86 -13.35
N GLY A 235 7.05 8.54 -14.29
CA GLY A 235 8.11 7.54 -14.11
C GLY A 235 7.57 6.13 -13.89
N GLY A 236 6.36 5.83 -14.38
CA GLY A 236 5.71 4.54 -14.19
C GLY A 236 5.29 4.22 -12.74
N ILE A 237 5.19 5.22 -11.86
CA ILE A 237 4.77 5.04 -10.46
C ILE A 237 3.24 5.14 -10.37
N THR A 238 2.57 4.08 -9.90
CA THR A 238 1.10 3.99 -9.79
C THR A 238 0.46 5.21 -9.13
N SER A 239 0.94 5.63 -7.96
CA SER A 239 0.38 6.79 -7.24
C SER A 239 0.47 8.10 -8.05
N ARG A 240 1.55 8.31 -8.81
CA ARG A 240 1.70 9.50 -9.66
C ARG A 240 0.76 9.44 -10.86
N VAL A 241 0.58 8.26 -11.46
CA VAL A 241 -0.40 8.04 -12.53
C VAL A 241 -1.81 8.35 -12.03
N PHE A 242 -2.19 7.82 -10.86
CA PHE A 242 -3.51 8.07 -10.27
C PHE A 242 -3.72 9.56 -9.98
N THR A 243 -2.73 10.23 -9.39
CA THR A 243 -2.80 11.68 -9.12
C THR A 243 -3.01 12.48 -10.40
N MET A 244 -2.26 12.16 -11.46
CA MET A 244 -2.40 12.85 -12.75
C MET A 244 -3.78 12.64 -13.36
N ILE A 245 -4.26 11.39 -13.44
CA ILE A 245 -5.57 11.08 -14.02
C ILE A 245 -6.71 11.67 -13.19
N LYS A 246 -6.65 11.60 -11.85
CA LYS A 246 -7.65 12.24 -10.97
C LYS A 246 -7.68 13.76 -11.18
N ALA A 247 -6.52 14.41 -11.26
CA ALA A 247 -6.45 15.85 -11.48
C ALA A 247 -7.04 16.26 -12.85
N LEU A 248 -6.75 15.50 -13.91
CA LEU A 248 -7.32 15.72 -15.24
C LEU A 248 -8.84 15.48 -15.28
N ALA A 249 -9.32 14.48 -14.55
CA ALA A 249 -10.75 14.20 -14.46
C ALA A 249 -11.52 15.30 -13.72
N ILE A 250 -10.94 15.81 -12.62
CA ILE A 250 -11.51 16.95 -11.88
C ILE A 250 -11.59 18.18 -12.80
N ASP A 251 -10.50 18.51 -13.50
CA ASP A 251 -10.47 19.64 -14.43
C ASP A 251 -11.49 19.49 -15.56
N ALA A 252 -11.64 18.28 -16.11
CA ALA A 252 -12.64 17.99 -17.14
C ALA A 252 -14.09 18.16 -16.64
N ILE A 253 -14.36 17.84 -15.38
CA ILE A 253 -15.68 18.04 -14.75
C ILE A 253 -15.93 19.53 -14.48
N GLU A 254 -14.95 20.23 -13.89
CA GLU A 254 -15.06 21.65 -13.56
C GLU A 254 -15.20 22.55 -14.81
N THR A 255 -14.54 22.17 -15.92
CA THR A 255 -14.64 22.90 -17.21
C THR A 255 -15.84 22.47 -18.06
N GLY A 256 -16.54 21.40 -17.70
CA GLY A 256 -17.64 20.83 -18.48
C GLY A 256 -17.21 20.10 -19.76
N GLU A 257 -15.90 19.89 -19.99
CA GLU A 257 -15.40 19.11 -21.12
C GLU A 257 -15.83 17.63 -21.00
N GLU A 258 -15.94 17.12 -19.76
CA GLU A 258 -16.43 15.79 -19.39
C GLU A 258 -15.71 14.63 -20.10
N ARG A 259 -14.44 14.83 -20.48
CA ARG A 259 -13.49 13.82 -20.96
C ARG A 259 -12.05 14.28 -20.73
N ILE A 260 -11.12 13.33 -20.59
CA ILE A 260 -9.68 13.61 -20.63
C ILE A 260 -9.22 13.60 -22.08
N THR A 261 -8.62 14.70 -22.54
CA THR A 261 -8.12 14.86 -23.90
C THR A 261 -6.60 14.67 -23.97
N ASP A 262 -6.09 14.36 -25.16
CA ASP A 262 -4.64 14.29 -25.41
C ASP A 262 -3.96 15.64 -25.09
N ASP A 263 -4.59 16.76 -25.44
CA ASP A 263 -4.07 18.11 -25.17
C ASP A 263 -3.97 18.39 -23.67
N ALA A 264 -4.95 17.96 -22.89
CA ALA A 264 -4.93 18.10 -21.42
C ALA A 264 -3.77 17.31 -20.80
N ILE A 265 -3.45 16.13 -21.33
CA ILE A 265 -2.30 15.33 -20.88
C ILE A 265 -0.97 16.01 -21.23
N GLN A 266 -0.84 16.53 -22.45
CA GLN A 266 0.39 17.19 -22.91
C GLN A 266 0.67 18.49 -22.17
N SER A 267 -0.39 19.23 -21.82
CA SER A 267 -0.30 20.50 -21.08
C SER A 267 -0.27 20.30 -19.55
N TRP A 268 -0.47 19.07 -19.07
CA TRP A 268 -0.54 18.81 -17.64
C TRP A 268 0.79 19.14 -16.94
N GLN A 269 0.66 19.81 -15.80
CA GLN A 269 1.77 20.08 -14.90
C GLN A 269 1.42 19.62 -13.48
N PRO A 270 2.40 19.10 -12.71
CA PRO A 270 2.21 18.82 -11.31
C PRO A 270 1.67 20.04 -10.56
N VAL A 271 0.77 19.83 -9.60
CA VAL A 271 0.13 20.92 -8.84
C VAL A 271 1.16 21.87 -8.19
N TRP A 272 2.31 21.35 -7.74
CA TRP A 272 3.41 22.16 -7.23
C TRP A 272 4.16 22.95 -8.31
N ALA A 273 4.21 22.46 -9.55
CA ALA A 273 4.84 23.16 -10.66
C ALA A 273 4.01 24.38 -11.10
N LYS A 274 2.67 24.33 -10.98
CA LYS A 274 1.79 25.49 -11.15
C LYS A 274 2.10 26.66 -10.20
N HIS A 275 2.73 26.36 -9.06
CA HIS A 275 3.14 27.32 -8.02
C HIS A 275 4.66 27.55 -8.00
N SER A 276 5.41 26.87 -8.88
CA SER A 276 6.83 27.13 -9.05
C SER A 276 7.00 28.39 -9.89
N TRP A 277 7.83 29.32 -9.43
CA TRP A 277 8.17 30.52 -10.19
C TRP A 277 8.60 30.08 -11.59
N THR A 278 7.84 30.47 -12.63
CA THR A 278 8.30 30.38 -14.01
C THR A 278 9.54 31.24 -14.13
N VAL A 279 10.73 30.66 -13.96
CA VAL A 279 11.99 31.31 -14.27
C VAL A 279 12.11 31.37 -15.80
N ARG A 280 11.40 32.31 -16.42
CA ARG A 280 11.70 32.75 -17.77
C ARG A 280 12.94 33.64 -17.69
N ASN A 281 14.00 33.21 -18.38
CA ASN A 281 15.28 33.88 -18.57
C ASN A 281 16.26 33.81 -17.38
N GLN A 282 17.08 32.75 -17.34
CA GLN A 282 18.46 32.91 -16.89
C GLN A 282 19.35 33.13 -18.12
N PRO A 283 20.20 34.16 -18.15
CA PRO A 283 21.21 34.32 -19.20
C PRO A 283 22.23 33.18 -19.10
N GLN A 284 22.66 32.65 -20.26
CA GLN A 284 23.74 31.68 -20.33
C GLN A 284 25.01 32.29 -19.68
N PRO A 285 25.71 31.56 -18.79
CA PRO A 285 27.01 32.01 -18.33
C PRO A 285 27.98 31.99 -19.51
N ALA A 286 28.42 33.18 -19.93
CA ALA A 286 29.58 33.32 -20.79
C ALA A 286 30.80 32.86 -20.01
N PHE A 287 31.40 31.75 -20.43
CA PHE A 287 32.70 31.34 -19.94
C PHE A 287 33.77 32.25 -20.57
N GLN A 288 34.49 33.00 -19.74
CA GLN A 288 35.86 33.43 -20.00
C GLN A 288 36.80 32.52 -19.21
#